data_AF-A0A852K7K9-F1
#
_entry.id   AF-A0A852K7K9-F1
#
_cell.length_a   1.000
_cell.length_b   1.000
_cell.length_c   1.000
_cell.angle_alpha   90.00
_cell.angle_beta   90.00
_cell.angle_gamma   90.00
#
_symmetry.space_group_name_H-M   'P 1'
#
loop_
_entity.id
_entity.type
_entity.pdbx_description
1 polymer ?
#
loop_
_entity_poly.entity_id
_entity_poly.type
_entity_poly.pdbx_seq_one_letter_code
_entity_poly.pdbx_strand_id
1 'polypeptide(L)'
;GTAKKSFQQEALLREPPSEEGKPSSSPEPRGALLQGSQLYAVIDVVPVRRWKEFMRMLELREAEIELVELEVVHIRDQQYEMLKRWCQQTSATMDHVFAALERMELAGCAEALRQSLPVGP
;
A
#
# COMPACT_ATOMS: atom_id res chain seq x y z
N GLY A 1 59.02 12.63 4.42
CA GLY A 1 59.11 11.41 3.60
C GLY A 1 58.34 11.59 2.31
N THR A 2 58.82 11.00 1.22
CA THR A 2 58.09 10.68 -0.04
C THR A 2 57.05 11.69 -0.56
N ALA A 3 57.47 12.62 -1.42
CA ALA A 3 56.57 13.21 -2.42
C ALA A 3 56.27 12.17 -3.52
N LYS A 4 55.02 12.05 -3.98
CA LYS A 4 54.61 11.05 -4.98
C LYS A 4 53.95 11.65 -6.22
N LYS A 5 54.61 11.37 -7.35
CA LYS A 5 54.08 11.03 -8.68
C LYS A 5 53.37 12.12 -9.51
N SER A 6 54.08 12.54 -10.56
CA SER A 6 53.59 13.20 -11.77
C SER A 6 53.04 12.16 -12.79
N PHE A 7 52.62 12.65 -13.97
CA PHE A 7 52.04 11.93 -15.13
C PHE A 7 50.61 11.40 -14.89
N GLN A 8 49.53 11.92 -15.49
CA GLN A 8 49.31 12.55 -16.81
C GLN A 8 49.55 11.62 -18.03
N GLN A 9 48.78 11.87 -19.10
CA GLN A 9 48.74 11.16 -20.40
C GLN A 9 48.10 9.75 -20.35
N GLU A 10 47.17 9.29 -21.21
CA GLU A 10 46.20 9.87 -22.19
C GLU A 10 45.03 8.82 -22.30
N ALA A 11 43.73 9.14 -22.47
CA ALA A 11 42.94 9.67 -23.61
C ALA A 11 42.49 8.64 -24.68
N LEU A 12 41.42 9.00 -25.43
CA LEU A 12 40.77 8.28 -26.56
C LEU A 12 39.86 7.09 -26.16
N LEU A 13 38.58 6.96 -26.56
CA LEU A 13 37.56 7.83 -27.20
C LEU A 13 36.20 7.49 -26.49
N ARG A 14 35.12 8.28 -26.45
CA ARG A 14 34.40 9.00 -27.52
C ARG A 14 33.28 9.88 -26.90
N GLU A 15 32.95 11.01 -27.50
CA GLU A 15 31.88 11.96 -27.08
C GLU A 15 30.51 11.67 -27.77
N PRO A 16 29.43 12.51 -27.64
CA PRO A 16 28.86 13.23 -26.49
C PRO A 16 27.36 12.82 -26.23
N PRO A 17 26.32 13.70 -26.21
CA PRO A 17 25.62 14.08 -24.98
C PRO A 17 24.10 13.79 -24.96
N SER A 18 23.44 14.22 -23.87
CA SER A 18 21.97 14.31 -23.68
C SER A 18 21.24 12.99 -23.45
N GLU A 19 20.55 12.86 -22.31
CA GLU A 19 19.09 13.06 -22.16
C GLU A 19 18.66 12.59 -20.74
N GLU A 20 17.58 13.19 -20.25
CA GLU A 20 16.61 12.71 -19.25
C GLU A 20 17.11 11.79 -18.09
N GLY A 21 16.88 12.12 -16.82
CA GLY A 21 15.56 12.50 -16.30
C GLY A 21 14.92 11.31 -15.60
N LYS A 22 14.78 11.41 -14.27
CA LYS A 22 14.06 10.46 -13.38
C LYS A 22 14.79 9.11 -13.13
N PRO A 23 15.19 8.79 -11.88
CA PRO A 23 15.40 7.38 -11.53
C PRO A 23 14.06 6.66 -11.73
N SER A 24 14.07 5.69 -12.63
CA SER A 24 12.90 4.94 -13.09
C SER A 24 11.94 4.60 -11.95
N SER A 25 10.76 5.20 -11.98
CA SER A 25 9.65 4.80 -11.13
C SER A 25 9.30 3.37 -11.55
N SER A 26 9.65 2.39 -10.72
CA SER A 26 9.41 0.97 -11.00
C SER A 26 7.91 0.80 -11.29
N PRO A 27 7.53 0.40 -12.52
CA PRO A 27 6.14 0.12 -12.81
C PRO A 27 5.83 -1.25 -12.21
N GLU A 28 5.40 -1.28 -10.94
CA GLU A 28 4.88 -2.50 -10.32
C GLU A 28 3.61 -2.94 -11.07
N PRO A 29 3.65 -4.01 -11.89
CA PRO A 29 2.55 -4.34 -12.78
C PRO A 29 1.77 -5.51 -12.19
N ARG A 30 1.23 -5.32 -10.98
CA ARG A 30 0.33 -6.26 -10.29
C ARG A 30 -0.71 -5.47 -9.49
N GLY A 31 -1.82 -5.14 -10.16
CA GLY A 31 -3.06 -4.55 -9.60
C GLY A 31 -2.87 -3.68 -8.36
N ALA A 32 -2.50 -2.40 -8.55
CA ALA A 32 -2.19 -1.37 -7.55
C ALA A 32 -2.65 -1.69 -6.11
N LEU A 33 -1.83 -2.46 -5.39
CA LEU A 33 -2.09 -2.84 -4.01
C LEU A 33 -2.19 -1.58 -3.14
N LEU A 34 -3.19 -1.55 -2.26
CA LEU A 34 -3.41 -0.41 -1.37
C LEU A 34 -2.16 -0.12 -0.53
N GLN A 35 -1.76 1.14 -0.49
CA GLN A 35 -0.59 1.57 0.28
C GLN A 35 -0.84 1.39 1.78
N GLY A 36 0.21 1.15 2.57
CA GLY A 36 0.08 0.97 4.02
C GLY A 36 -0.62 2.13 4.74
N SER A 37 -0.43 3.37 4.26
CA SER A 37 -1.17 4.55 4.73
C SER A 37 -2.68 4.48 4.47
N GLN A 38 -3.08 3.96 3.31
CA GLN A 38 -4.49 3.74 2.95
C GLN A 38 -5.10 2.63 3.81
N LEU A 39 -4.34 1.55 4.09
CA LEU A 39 -4.80 0.49 4.99
C LEU A 39 -5.06 1.03 6.41
N TYR A 40 -4.15 1.83 6.96
CA TYR A 40 -4.38 2.46 8.27
C TYR A 40 -5.55 3.44 8.26
N ALA A 41 -5.73 4.23 7.20
CA ALA A 41 -6.90 5.10 7.08
C ALA A 41 -8.23 4.31 7.11
N VAL A 42 -8.29 3.11 6.51
CA VAL A 42 -9.46 2.21 6.63
C VAL A 42 -9.63 1.68 8.06
N ILE A 43 -8.54 1.27 8.71
CA ILE A 43 -8.56 0.78 10.11
C ILE A 43 -9.08 1.85 11.07
N ASP A 44 -8.68 3.11 10.87
CA ASP A 44 -9.00 4.22 11.75
C ASP A 44 -10.47 4.70 11.61
N VAL A 45 -11.13 4.46 10.46
CA VAL A 45 -12.56 4.83 10.25
C VAL A 45 -13.57 3.70 10.45
N VAL A 46 -13.18 2.43 10.28
CA VAL A 46 -14.13 1.30 10.38
C VAL A 46 -14.28 0.85 11.84
N PRO A 47 -15.51 0.84 12.40
CA PRO A 47 -15.72 0.41 13.78
C PRO A 47 -15.27 -1.05 14.00
N VAL A 48 -14.38 -1.28 14.97
CA VAL A 48 -13.84 -2.61 15.34
C VAL A 48 -14.93 -3.67 15.49
N ARG A 49 -16.10 -3.31 16.06
CA ARG A 49 -17.24 -4.23 16.23
C ARG A 49 -17.84 -4.77 14.92
N ARG A 50 -17.70 -4.03 13.82
CA ARG A 50 -18.17 -4.43 12.47
C ARG A 50 -17.02 -4.88 11.57
N TRP A 51 -15.80 -5.02 12.09
CA TRP A 51 -14.63 -5.33 11.28
C TRP A 51 -14.72 -6.66 10.53
N LYS A 52 -15.18 -7.73 11.19
CA LYS A 52 -15.30 -9.05 10.53
C LYS A 52 -16.42 -9.09 9.49
N GLU A 53 -17.50 -8.35 9.73
CA GLU A 53 -18.56 -8.11 8.76
C GLU A 53 -18.00 -7.38 7.52
N PHE A 54 -17.16 -6.36 7.74
CA PHE A 54 -16.50 -5.62 6.66
C PHE A 54 -15.52 -6.49 5.86
N MET A 55 -14.68 -7.31 6.50
CA MET A 55 -13.78 -8.21 5.78
C MET A 55 -14.52 -9.27 4.96
N ARG A 56 -15.70 -9.74 5.41
CA ARG A 56 -16.60 -10.60 4.62
C ARG A 56 -17.18 -9.87 3.41
N MET A 57 -17.55 -8.60 3.55
CA MET A 57 -18.07 -7.77 2.45
C MET A 57 -17.00 -7.37 1.41
N LEU A 58 -15.73 -7.51 1.78
CA LEU A 58 -14.56 -7.49 0.89
C LEU A 58 -14.19 -8.89 0.33
N GLU A 59 -14.97 -9.92 0.64
CA GLU A 59 -14.77 -11.30 0.17
C GLU A 59 -13.45 -11.96 0.65
N LEU A 60 -12.88 -11.49 1.77
CA LEU A 60 -11.84 -12.25 2.46
C LEU A 60 -12.45 -13.55 3.01
N ARG A 61 -11.81 -14.68 2.71
CA ARG A 61 -12.25 -16.02 3.11
C ARG A 61 -12.30 -16.13 4.64
N GLU A 62 -13.36 -16.73 5.19
CA GLU A 62 -13.53 -16.93 6.65
C GLU A 62 -12.30 -17.56 7.31
N ALA A 63 -11.72 -18.60 6.69
CA ALA A 63 -10.52 -19.26 7.20
C ALA A 63 -9.30 -18.33 7.33
N GLU A 64 -9.20 -17.28 6.51
CA GLU A 64 -8.13 -16.28 6.63
C GLU A 64 -8.41 -15.30 7.77
N ILE A 65 -9.68 -14.95 8.01
CA ILE A 65 -10.11 -14.12 9.15
C ILE A 65 -9.85 -14.87 10.46
N GLU A 66 -10.27 -16.13 10.55
CA GLU A 66 -10.05 -17.01 11.71
C GLU A 66 -8.55 -17.23 11.99
N LEU A 67 -7.75 -17.46 10.94
CA LEU A 67 -6.31 -17.61 11.07
C LEU A 67 -5.63 -16.35 11.63
N VAL A 68 -6.03 -15.15 11.17
CA VAL A 68 -5.47 -13.90 11.70
C VAL A 68 -5.88 -13.67 13.16
N GLU A 69 -7.12 -13.97 13.54
CA GLU A 69 -7.56 -13.88 14.95
C GLU A 69 -6.79 -14.83 15.88
N LEU A 70 -6.30 -15.98 15.36
CA LEU A 70 -5.51 -16.95 16.11
C LEU A 70 -4.01 -16.59 16.16
N GLU A 71 -3.43 -16.11 15.05
CA GLU A 71 -2.00 -15.80 14.94
C GLU A 71 -1.62 -14.46 15.58
N VAL A 72 -2.52 -13.46 15.54
CA VAL A 72 -2.19 -12.07 15.88
C VAL A 72 -2.96 -11.64 17.13
N VAL A 73 -2.26 -11.36 18.22
CA VAL A 73 -2.87 -11.06 19.53
C VAL A 73 -3.49 -9.65 19.59
N HIS A 74 -2.95 -8.70 18.83
CA HIS A 74 -3.34 -7.29 18.93
C HIS A 74 -4.37 -6.93 17.85
N ILE A 75 -5.51 -6.36 18.27
CA ILE A 75 -6.65 -6.06 17.38
C ILE A 75 -6.24 -5.18 16.19
N ARG A 76 -5.48 -4.11 16.41
CA ARG A 76 -5.04 -3.22 15.31
C ARG A 76 -4.17 -3.95 14.28
N ASP A 77 -3.35 -4.89 14.74
CA ASP A 77 -2.48 -5.69 13.89
C ASP A 77 -3.28 -6.79 13.17
N GLN A 78 -4.30 -7.37 13.80
CA GLN A 78 -5.27 -8.26 13.14
C GLN A 78 -5.98 -7.53 11.99
N GLN A 79 -6.46 -6.30 12.24
CA GLN A 79 -7.13 -5.50 11.22
C GLN A 79 -6.19 -5.23 10.02
N TYR A 80 -4.93 -4.88 10.29
CA TYR A 80 -3.92 -4.68 9.25
C TYR A 80 -3.60 -5.96 8.47
N GLU A 81 -3.37 -7.08 9.15
CA GLU A 81 -3.04 -8.36 8.49
C GLU A 81 -4.22 -8.95 7.71
N MET A 82 -5.47 -8.74 8.13
CA MET A 82 -6.65 -9.08 7.35
C MET A 82 -6.72 -8.28 6.04
N LEU A 83 -6.57 -6.95 6.10
CA LEU A 83 -6.54 -6.10 4.90
C LEU A 83 -5.40 -6.46 3.95
N LYS A 84 -4.21 -6.73 4.49
CA LYS A 84 -3.03 -7.14 3.73
C LYS A 84 -3.23 -8.49 3.03
N ARG A 85 -3.81 -9.48 3.70
CA ARG A 85 -4.20 -10.77 3.10
C ARG A 85 -5.26 -10.60 2.01
N TRP A 86 -6.26 -9.75 2.24
CA TRP A 86 -7.26 -9.41 1.22
C TRP A 86 -6.63 -8.79 -0.03
N CYS A 87 -5.71 -7.83 0.15
CA CYS A 87 -4.96 -7.22 -0.96
C CYS A 87 -4.12 -8.23 -1.75
N GLN A 88 -3.56 -9.25 -1.09
CA GLN A 88 -2.78 -10.29 -1.77
C GLN A 88 -3.64 -11.31 -2.54
N GLN A 89 -4.91 -11.47 -2.17
CA GLN A 89 -5.81 -12.49 -2.74
C GLN A 89 -6.78 -11.94 -3.80
N THR A 90 -6.96 -10.62 -3.86
CA THR A 90 -7.94 -9.95 -4.72
C THR A 90 -7.32 -8.77 -5.46
N SER A 91 -8.02 -8.23 -6.47
CA SER A 91 -7.67 -6.94 -7.08
C SER A 91 -8.12 -5.79 -6.18
N ALA A 92 -7.57 -5.71 -4.96
CA ALA A 92 -7.98 -4.74 -3.96
C ALA A 92 -7.76 -3.29 -4.44
N THR A 93 -8.84 -2.51 -4.47
CA THR A 93 -8.83 -1.08 -4.77
C THR A 93 -9.66 -0.33 -3.73
N MET A 94 -9.54 1.01 -3.70
CA MET A 94 -10.36 1.81 -2.79
C MET A 94 -11.85 1.76 -3.15
N ASP A 95 -12.19 1.55 -4.42
CA ASP A 95 -13.58 1.37 -4.87
C ASP A 95 -14.25 0.17 -4.19
N HIS A 96 -13.54 -0.95 -4.04
CA HIS A 96 -14.05 -2.12 -3.32
C HIS A 96 -14.35 -1.81 -1.85
N VAL A 97 -13.48 -1.02 -1.20
CA VAL A 97 -13.68 -0.54 0.17
C VAL A 97 -14.88 0.41 0.26
N PHE A 98 -14.96 1.43 -0.59
CA PHE A 98 -16.10 2.35 -0.60
C PHE A 98 -17.42 1.61 -0.85
N ALA A 99 -17.46 0.71 -1.84
CA ALA A 99 -18.63 -0.11 -2.12
C ALA A 99 -19.00 -1.05 -0.96
N ALA A 100 -18.04 -1.55 -0.18
CA ALA A 100 -18.31 -2.34 1.02
C ALA A 100 -18.88 -1.48 2.15
N LEU A 101 -18.32 -0.28 2.38
CA LEU A 101 -18.84 0.67 3.37
C LEU A 101 -20.26 1.13 3.04
N GLU A 102 -20.55 1.44 1.78
CA GLU A 102 -21.89 1.80 1.31
C GLU A 102 -22.90 0.65 1.50
N ARG A 103 -22.55 -0.59 1.09
CA ARG A 103 -23.38 -1.79 1.31
C ARG A 103 -23.63 -2.11 2.79
N MET A 104 -22.77 -1.65 3.69
CA MET A 104 -22.89 -1.83 5.13
C MET A 104 -23.59 -0.66 5.85
N GLU A 105 -24.11 0.33 5.12
CA GLU A 105 -24.66 1.57 5.67
C GLU A 105 -23.64 2.40 6.48
N LEU A 106 -22.34 2.20 6.21
CA LEU A 106 -21.21 2.92 6.80
C LEU A 106 -20.79 4.14 5.96
N ALA A 107 -21.76 4.84 5.34
CA ALA A 107 -21.50 6.01 4.50
C ALA A 107 -20.70 7.11 5.23
N GLY A 108 -20.94 7.32 6.54
CA GLY A 108 -20.14 8.25 7.35
C GLY A 108 -18.66 7.86 7.47
N CYS A 109 -18.35 6.56 7.49
CA CYS A 109 -16.97 6.05 7.47
C CYS A 109 -16.34 6.22 6.08
N ALA A 110 -17.13 6.04 5.02
CA ALA A 110 -16.67 6.30 3.64
C ALA A 110 -16.26 7.76 3.45
N GLU A 111 -17.08 8.71 3.91
CA GLU A 111 -16.74 10.14 3.81
C GLU A 111 -15.53 10.53 4.69
N ALA A 112 -15.42 9.96 5.90
CA ALA A 112 -14.23 10.13 6.75
C ALA A 112 -12.96 9.55 6.09
N LEU A 113 -13.08 8.43 5.38
CA LEU A 113 -11.97 7.85 4.61
C LEU A 113 -11.55 8.76 3.45
N ARG A 114 -12.51 9.30 2.68
CA ARG A 114 -12.22 10.25 1.59
C ARG A 114 -11.47 11.49 2.09
N GLN A 115 -11.77 11.97 3.30
CA GLN A 115 -11.09 13.11 3.92
C GLN A 115 -9.70 12.77 4.49
N SER A 116 -9.48 11.50 4.86
CA SER A 116 -8.23 11.01 5.46
C SER A 116 -7.22 10.53 4.40
N LEU A 117 -7.69 10.16 3.21
CA LEU A 117 -6.85 9.92 2.06
C LEU A 117 -6.26 11.24 1.54
N PRO A 118 -4.96 11.28 1.18
CA PRO A 118 -4.39 12.48 0.57
C PRO A 118 -5.08 12.74 -0.76
N VAL A 119 -5.69 13.93 -0.90
CA VAL A 119 -6.01 14.51 -2.21
C VAL A 119 -4.73 14.51 -3.04
N GLY A 120 -4.80 13.94 -4.24
CA GLY A 120 -3.67 13.90 -5.17
C GLY A 120 -3.21 15.32 -5.55
N PRO A 121 -1.94 15.47 -5.97
CA PRO A 121 -1.37 16.76 -6.38
C PRO A 121 -2.05 17.34 -7.62
#